data_AF-A0A0H0H688-F1
#
_entry.id   AF-A0A0H0H688-F1
#
_cell.length_a   1.000
_cell.length_b   1.000
_cell.length_c   1.000
_cell.angle_alpha   90.00
_cell.angle_beta   90.00
_cell.angle_gamma   90.00
#
_symmetry.space_group_name_H-M   'P 1'
#
loop_
_entity.id
_entity.type
_entity.pdbx_description
1 polymer ?
#
loop_
_entity_poly.entity_id
_entity_poly.type
_entity_poly.pdbx_seq_one_letter_code
_entity_poly.pdbx_strand_id
1 'polypeptide(L)' 'MKKIIVFFNSEPAMVVPVMTGVNTIMREYPNGETTHLTVMAAGFPSLTGDHKVIYVAADRHVTSEEILEAAMRLLN' A
#
# COMPACT_ATOMS: atom_id res chain seq x y z
N MET A 1 -14.64 3.44 1.37
CA MET A 1 -13.48 2.97 2.18
C MET A 1 -12.57 2.20 1.24
N LYS A 2 -11.30 2.61 1.13
CA LYS A 2 -10.27 1.91 0.37
C LYS A 2 -9.22 1.35 1.32
N LYS A 3 -8.70 0.15 1.05
CA LYS A 3 -7.62 -0.48 1.80
C LYS A 3 -6.29 -0.14 1.11
N ILE A 4 -5.34 0.37 1.86
CA ILE A 4 -3.98 0.69 1.36
C ILE A 4 -3.00 -0.26 2.04
N ILE A 5 -2.15 -0.91 1.25
CA ILE A 5 -1.00 -1.65 1.74
C ILE A 5 0.12 -0.64 2.00
N VAL A 6 0.64 -0.59 3.22
CA VAL A 6 1.69 0.33 3.64
C VAL A 6 2.98 -0.45 3.89
N PHE A 7 4.03 -0.10 3.16
CA PHE A 7 5.41 -0.54 3.40
C PHE A 7 6.16 0.61 4.05
N PHE A 8 6.65 0.43 5.28
CA PHE A 8 7.25 1.55 6.01
C PHE A 8 8.38 1.05 6.90
N ASN A 9 9.51 1.76 6.90
CA ASN A 9 10.63 1.52 7.82
C ASN A 9 11.18 0.06 7.78
N SER A 10 11.13 -0.59 6.61
CA SER A 10 11.50 -2.01 6.44
C SER A 10 10.70 -3.01 7.32
N GLU A 11 9.63 -2.56 7.96
CA GLU A 11 8.72 -3.40 8.72
C GLU A 11 7.81 -4.22 7.78
N PRO A 12 7.19 -5.31 8.27
CA PRO A 12 6.19 -6.05 7.51
C PRO A 12 5.06 -5.15 7.01
N ALA A 13 4.58 -5.41 5.79
CA ALA A 13 3.49 -4.65 5.19
C ALA A 13 2.21 -4.76 6.03
N MET A 14 1.46 -3.65 6.13
CA MET A 14 0.20 -3.59 6.86
C MET A 14 -0.91 -2.97 6.01
N VAL A 15 -2.18 -3.27 6.35
CA VAL A 15 -3.33 -2.66 5.67
C VAL A 15 -3.93 -1.55 6.51
N VAL A 16 -4.07 -0.39 5.88
CA VAL A 16 -4.69 0.80 6.48
C VAL A 16 -5.98 1.11 5.71
N PRO A 17 -7.16 1.01 6.35
CA PRO A 17 -8.40 1.45 5.75
C PRO A 17 -8.50 2.98 5.79
N VAL A 18 -8.81 3.61 4.66
CA VAL A 18 -9.01 5.06 4.58
C VAL A 18 -10.24 5.42 3.74
N MET A 19 -10.66 6.68 3.83
CA MET A 19 -11.72 7.21 2.97
C MET A 19 -11.25 7.30 1.51
N THR A 20 -12.17 7.12 0.56
CA THR A 20 -11.85 6.96 -0.88
C THR A 20 -11.07 8.16 -1.46
N GLY A 21 -11.17 9.36 -0.87
CA GLY A 21 -10.42 10.56 -1.28
C GLY A 21 -9.05 10.79 -0.63
N VAL A 22 -8.61 9.94 0.32
CA VAL A 22 -7.31 10.12 1.01
C VAL A 22 -6.18 9.65 0.10
N ASN A 23 -5.29 10.56 -0.30
CA ASN A 23 -4.18 10.24 -1.21
C ASN A 23 -2.80 10.24 -0.54
N THR A 24 -2.74 10.49 0.76
CA THR A 24 -1.51 10.45 1.56
C THR A 24 -1.75 9.75 2.89
N ILE A 25 -0.72 9.08 3.40
CA ILE A 25 -0.72 8.41 4.72
C ILE A 25 0.43 8.98 5.54
N MET A 26 0.11 9.59 6.68
CA MET A 26 1.14 10.01 7.63
C MET A 26 1.67 8.80 8.40
N ARG A 27 3.00 8.71 8.54
CA ARG A 27 3.70 7.71 9.35
C ARG A 27 4.79 8.38 10.15
N GLU A 28 5.07 7.82 11.32
CA GLU A 28 6.14 8.27 12.21
C GLU A 28 7.21 7.18 12.30
N TYR A 29 8.45 7.55 12.05
CA TYR A 29 9.60 6.68 12.24
C TYR A 29 9.89 6.48 13.74
N PRO A 30 10.60 5.41 14.15
CA PRO A 30 10.94 5.19 15.56
C PRO A 30 11.75 6.33 16.21
N ASN A 31 12.38 7.19 15.42
CA ASN A 31 13.11 8.38 15.87
C ASN A 31 12.20 9.61 16.13
N GLY A 32 10.89 9.50 15.90
CA GLY A 32 9.91 10.58 16.04
C GLY A 32 9.74 11.47 14.81
N GLU A 33 10.45 11.21 13.70
CA GLU A 33 10.28 11.96 12.45
C GLU A 33 9.01 11.50 11.72
N THR A 34 8.19 12.45 11.29
CA THR A 34 6.96 12.17 10.54
C THR A 34 7.16 12.36 9.05
N THR A 35 6.64 11.43 8.25
CA THR A 35 6.60 11.53 6.78
C THR A 35 5.21 11.29 6.23
N HIS A 36 4.96 11.78 5.02
CA HIS A 36 3.71 11.60 4.29
C HIS A 36 3.95 10.71 3.07
N LEU A 37 3.46 9.47 3.16
CA LEU A 37 3.56 8.51 2.08
C LEU A 37 2.45 8.78 1.06
N THR A 38 2.83 8.94 -0.21
CA THR A 38 1.86 9.10 -1.29
C THR A 38 1.22 7.76 -1.62
N VAL A 39 -0.10 7.75 -1.77
CA VAL A 39 -0.86 6.57 -2.18
C VAL A 39 -0.78 6.42 -3.69
N MET A 40 -0.23 5.31 -4.15
CA MET A 40 -0.14 4.91 -5.54
C MET A 40 -1.12 3.79 -5.84
N ALA A 41 -1.58 3.71 -7.09
CA ALA A 41 -2.42 2.64 -7.60
C ALA A 41 -1.59 1.70 -8.46
N ALA A 42 -1.48 0.43 -8.03
CA ALA A 42 -0.86 -0.65 -8.79
C ALA A 42 -1.97 -1.45 -9.48
N GLY A 43 -1.99 -1.41 -10.81
CA GLY A 43 -2.91 -2.20 -11.62
C GLY A 43 -2.28 -3.55 -11.96
N PHE A 44 -2.94 -4.65 -11.59
CA PHE A 44 -2.52 -5.99 -11.99
C PHE A 44 -3.51 -6.53 -13.03
N PRO A 45 -3.03 -6.97 -14.21
CA PRO A 45 -3.90 -7.62 -15.18
C PRO A 45 -4.39 -8.94 -14.58
N SER A 46 -5.71 -9.10 -14.41
CA SER A 46 -6.29 -10.38 -14.05
C SER A 46 -6.69 -11.15 -15.32
N LEU A 47 -6.54 -12.47 -15.27
CA LEU A 47 -6.88 -13.37 -16.37
C LEU A 47 -8.39 -13.37 -16.70
N THR A 48 -9.23 -12.93 -15.75
CA THR A 48 -10.70 -12.87 -15.90
C THR A 48 -11.23 -11.50 -16.30
N GLY A 49 -10.35 -10.52 -16.56
CA GLY A 49 -10.74 -9.17 -17.01
C GLY A 49 -11.22 -8.22 -15.91
N ASP A 50 -11.29 -8.67 -14.65
CA ASP A 50 -11.58 -7.80 -13.51
C ASP A 50 -10.27 -7.14 -13.06
N HIS A 51 -10.06 -5.88 -13.41
CA HIS A 51 -8.85 -5.15 -13.02
C HIS A 51 -8.88 -4.86 -11.51
N LYS A 52 -8.19 -5.69 -10.73
CA LYS A 52 -7.96 -5.39 -9.31
C LYS A 52 -6.90 -4.32 -9.19
N VAL A 53 -7.33 -3.12 -8.82
CA VAL A 53 -6.44 -2.02 -8.43
C VAL A 53 -6.07 -2.20 -6.96
N ILE A 54 -4.77 -2.32 -6.68
CA ILE A 54 -4.23 -2.35 -5.32
C ILE A 54 -3.67 -0.97 -5.00
N TYR A 55 -4.08 -0.41 -3.87
CA TYR A 55 -3.53 0.86 -3.39
C TYR A 55 -2.35 0.59 -2.47
N VAL A 56 -1.24 1.28 -2.70
CA VAL A 56 0.02 1.09 -1.99
C VAL A 56 0.59 2.43 -1.55
N ALA A 57 1.19 2.49 -0.38
CA ALA A 57 2.00 3.62 0.05
C ALA A 57 3.32 3.08 0.61
N ALA A 58 4.45 3.72 0.25
CA ALA A 58 5.77 3.24 0.66
C ALA A 58 6.75 4.38 0.89
N ASP A 59 7.65 4.21 1.86
CA ASP A 59 8.82 5.09 2.08
C ASP A 59 10.08 4.62 1.34
N ARG A 60 10.00 3.44 0.72
CA ARG A 60 11.04 2.83 -0.09
C ARG A 60 10.52 2.41 -1.45
N HIS A 61 11.43 2.04 -2.34
CA HIS A 61 11.05 1.35 -3.55
C HIS A 61 10.45 -0.03 -3.20
N VAL A 62 9.32 -0.35 -3.82
CA VAL A 62 8.61 -1.63 -3.66
C VAL A 62 8.31 -2.17 -5.05
N THR A 63 8.63 -3.44 -5.26
CA THR A 63 8.41 -4.12 -6.54
C THR A 63 6.97 -4.60 -6.71
N SER A 64 6.55 -4.85 -7.95
CA SER A 64 5.22 -5.41 -8.24
C SER A 64 5.02 -6.78 -7.59
N GLU A 65 6.08 -7.59 -7.47
CA GLU A 65 6.05 -8.91 -6.80
C GLU A 65 5.78 -8.77 -5.30
N GLU A 66 6.48 -7.87 -4.61
CA GLU A 66 6.24 -7.57 -3.19
C GLU A 66 4.81 -7.06 -2.95
N ILE A 67 4.30 -6.19 -3.82
CA ILE A 67 2.93 -5.69 -3.74
C ILE A 67 1.92 -6.83 -3.90
N LEU A 68 2.12 -7.70 -4.89
CA LEU A 68 1.22 -8.81 -5.16
C LEU A 68 1.23 -9.82 -4.01
N GLU A 69 2.41 -10.17 -3.49
CA GLU A 69 2.54 -11.07 -2.36
C GLU A 69 1.84 -10.52 -1.11
N ALA A 70 2.07 -9.24 -0.79
CA ALA A 70 1.42 -8.56 0.32
C ALA A 70 -0.11 -8.52 0.12
N ALA A 71 -0.58 -8.25 -1.09
CA ALA A 71 -2.01 -8.24 -1.40
C ALA A 71 -2.65 -9.61 -1.21
N MET A 72 -2.01 -10.68 -1.69
CA MET A 72 -2.49 -12.06 -1.49
C MET A 72 -2.55 -12.44 0.00
N ARG A 73 -1.64 -11.93 0.83
CA ARG A 73 -1.60 -12.22 2.27
C ARG A 73 -2.58 -11.38 3.09
N LEU A 74 -2.74 -10.10 2.74
CA LEU A 74 -3.41 -9.11 3.60
C LEU A 74 -4.80 -8.69 3.11
N LEU A 75 -5.13 -8.93 1.84
CA LEU A 75 -6.40 -8.55 1.22
C LEU A 75 -7.29 -9.74 0.84
N ASN A 76 -6.88 -10.97 1.18
CA ASN A 76 -7.70 -12.17 1.08
C ASN A 76 -8.88 -12.17 2.04
#